data_AF-A0A4Q2D608-F1
#
_entry.id   AF-A0A4Q2D608-F1
#
_cell.length_a   1.000
_cell.length_b   1.000
_cell.length_c   1.000
_cell.angle_alpha   90.00
_cell.angle_beta   90.00
_cell.angle_gamma   90.00
#
_symmetry.space_group_name_H-M   'P 1'
#
loop_
_entity.id
_entity.type
_entity.pdbx_description
1 polymer ?
#
loop_
_entity_poly.entity_id
_entity_poly.type
_entity_poly.pdbx_seq_one_letter_code
_entity_poly.pdbx_strand_id
1 'polypeptide(L)'
;MNLCPFIFPTSRFRPASILTPCLKLNICVYNDLPSRQAQAQDLLSVTHVSSRLRDVALADASLWNQVLYLNNIHPGFLYAILHRSTPLPLSLAFTEDDTLTNGQGLQWVLGQFSRVEYLHIDVAEQVEGALTKLFLSMAAPILRQCVVRFHGERNVCLNDSTRLFNNNAPALDSLDLLNCYILPQHQSPSNLSIFSVRYLGAKPIEAGHPLPFTSIRNCVEWQGYFQFTTGIILSNCIVPADTADAALLIEIELPSLQSLMIAASPTVCEQLARVLRYPAQCGVSVNVLLPYGRPIFSQDVEVSAAAGCLFILPHEVFKRCWLTAE
;
A
#
# COMPACT_ATOMS: atom_id res chain seq x y z
N MET A 1 -18.69 -40.18 6.94
CA MET A 1 -18.78 -41.40 6.11
C MET A 1 -20.19 -41.51 5.57
N ASN A 2 -20.36 -41.24 4.28
CA ASN A 2 -21.38 -41.83 3.40
C ASN A 2 -21.04 -41.36 1.99
N LEU A 3 -20.43 -42.28 1.25
CA LEU A 3 -20.07 -42.18 -0.16
C LEU A 3 -21.27 -42.62 -0.98
N CYS A 4 -21.55 -41.93 -2.09
CA CYS A 4 -22.06 -42.59 -3.28
C CYS A 4 -21.58 -41.84 -4.55
N PRO A 5 -21.33 -42.57 -5.66
CA PRO A 5 -20.40 -42.16 -6.72
C PRO A 5 -21.11 -41.79 -8.03
N PHE A 6 -20.48 -40.99 -8.89
CA PHE A 6 -20.80 -41.00 -10.32
C PHE A 6 -19.56 -40.77 -11.20
N ILE A 7 -19.44 -41.65 -12.20
CA ILE A 7 -18.40 -41.74 -13.22
C ILE A 7 -18.92 -41.08 -14.52
N PHE A 8 -17.99 -40.48 -15.26
CA PHE A 8 -18.12 -39.72 -16.52
C PHE A 8 -18.84 -40.41 -17.70
N PRO A 9 -19.14 -39.62 -18.76
CA PRO A 9 -18.54 -39.96 -20.04
C PRO A 9 -17.89 -38.77 -20.78
N THR A 10 -16.86 -39.12 -21.56
CA THR A 10 -16.08 -38.31 -22.48
C THR A 10 -16.80 -38.03 -23.81
N SER A 11 -16.72 -36.81 -24.34
CA SER A 11 -16.61 -36.58 -25.80
C SER A 11 -16.06 -35.19 -26.11
N ARG A 12 -15.07 -35.14 -27.02
CA ARG A 12 -14.39 -33.96 -27.56
C ARG A 12 -15.25 -33.23 -28.59
N PHE A 13 -15.25 -31.90 -28.58
CA PHE A 13 -15.18 -31.03 -29.76
C PHE A 13 -14.76 -29.60 -29.30
N ARG A 14 -13.74 -29.02 -29.96
CA ARG A 14 -13.33 -27.59 -29.94
C ARG A 14 -13.76 -26.98 -31.30
N PRO A 15 -13.66 -25.66 -31.61
CA PRO A 15 -13.10 -24.53 -30.83
C PRO A 15 -13.96 -23.23 -30.85
N ALA A 16 -13.80 -22.36 -29.84
CA ALA A 16 -13.89 -20.91 -30.02
C ALA A 16 -13.23 -20.22 -28.81
N SER A 17 -12.38 -19.25 -29.12
CA SER A 17 -11.59 -18.41 -28.23
C SER A 17 -12.44 -17.47 -27.37
N ILE A 18 -12.38 -17.63 -26.05
CA ILE A 18 -12.59 -16.53 -25.10
C ILE A 18 -11.44 -16.61 -24.09
N LEU A 19 -10.60 -15.58 -24.10
CA LEU A 19 -9.54 -15.37 -23.12
C LEU A 19 -10.18 -15.29 -21.72
N THR A 20 -9.99 -16.35 -20.95
CA THR A 20 -10.38 -16.42 -19.53
C THR A 20 -9.31 -15.69 -18.72
N PRO A 21 -9.64 -14.72 -17.85
CA PRO A 21 -8.63 -14.14 -16.97
C PRO A 21 -8.15 -15.22 -16.00
N CYS A 22 -6.86 -15.52 -16.10
CA CYS A 22 -6.14 -16.49 -15.31
C CYS A 22 -6.20 -16.16 -13.82
N LEU A 23 -6.64 -17.14 -13.02
CA LEU A 23 -6.57 -17.14 -11.58
C LEU A 23 -5.10 -17.16 -11.14
N LYS A 24 -4.63 -16.10 -10.49
CA LYS A 24 -3.26 -16.01 -9.99
C LYS A 24 -3.24 -16.33 -8.49
N LEU A 25 -2.64 -17.47 -8.15
CA LEU A 25 -2.18 -17.79 -6.80
C LEU A 25 -1.00 -16.85 -6.48
N ASN A 26 -1.22 -15.82 -5.68
CA ASN A 26 -0.11 -15.01 -5.17
C ASN A 26 0.47 -15.72 -3.94
N ILE A 27 1.59 -16.39 -4.16
CA ILE A 27 2.55 -16.67 -3.10
C ILE A 27 3.18 -15.31 -2.77
N CYS A 28 2.81 -14.73 -1.62
CA CYS A 28 3.58 -13.64 -1.03
C CYS A 28 4.91 -14.20 -0.57
N VAL A 29 5.85 -14.33 -1.50
CA VAL A 29 7.26 -14.36 -1.13
C VAL A 29 7.54 -12.94 -0.66
N TYR A 30 7.87 -12.77 0.62
CA TYR A 30 8.64 -11.61 1.07
C TYR A 30 9.96 -11.65 0.29
N ASN A 31 9.94 -11.11 -0.93
CA ASN A 31 11.16 -10.80 -1.63
C ASN A 31 11.70 -9.57 -0.91
N ASP A 32 12.56 -9.81 0.07
CA ASP A 32 13.60 -8.86 0.42
C ASP A 32 14.33 -8.51 -0.88
N LEU A 33 13.87 -7.44 -1.54
CA LEU A 33 14.67 -6.75 -2.53
C LEU A 33 16.03 -6.49 -1.86
N PRO A 34 17.16 -6.84 -2.49
CA PRO A 34 18.46 -6.56 -1.91
C PRO A 34 18.49 -5.10 -1.47
N SER A 35 18.87 -4.85 -0.21
CA SER A 35 18.80 -3.52 0.37
C SER A 35 19.50 -2.53 -0.55
N ARG A 36 18.91 -1.35 -0.79
CA ARG A 36 19.53 -0.34 -1.68
C ARG A 36 20.95 0.01 -1.24
N GLN A 37 21.24 -0.15 0.05
CA GLN A 37 22.58 -0.10 0.61
C GLN A 37 23.52 -1.15 0.02
N ALA A 38 23.11 -2.42 -0.06
CA ALA A 38 23.90 -3.48 -0.70
C ALA A 38 24.17 -3.15 -2.17
N GLN A 39 23.17 -2.63 -2.90
CA GLN A 39 23.35 -2.21 -4.30
C GLN A 39 24.38 -1.08 -4.44
N ALA A 40 24.35 -0.07 -3.56
CA ALA A 40 25.35 0.99 -3.55
C ALA A 40 26.77 0.46 -3.25
N GLN A 41 26.89 -0.50 -2.33
CA GLN A 41 28.15 -1.16 -1.99
C GLN A 41 28.68 -2.05 -3.13
N ASP A 42 27.79 -2.75 -3.83
CA ASP A 42 28.14 -3.55 -5.00
C ASP A 42 28.65 -2.67 -6.14
N LEU A 43 27.98 -1.54 -6.41
CA LEU A 43 28.44 -0.56 -7.40
C LEU A 43 29.82 0.00 -7.06
N LEU A 44 30.07 0.33 -5.79
CA LEU A 44 31.40 0.72 -5.34
C LEU A 44 32.41 -0.40 -5.57
N SER A 45 32.08 -1.63 -5.20
CA SER A 45 32.96 -2.80 -5.38
C SER A 45 33.36 -3.01 -6.84
N VAL A 46 32.40 -2.83 -7.77
CA VAL A 46 32.65 -2.89 -9.22
C VAL A 46 33.70 -1.85 -9.68
N THR A 47 33.71 -0.66 -9.08
CA THR A 47 34.71 0.38 -9.41
C THR A 47 36.14 0.03 -8.97
N HIS A 48 36.32 -1.02 -8.16
CA HIS A 48 37.64 -1.50 -7.74
C HIS A 48 38.16 -2.68 -8.57
N VAL A 49 37.32 -3.29 -9.41
CA VAL A 49 37.70 -4.47 -10.23
C VAL A 49 38.63 -4.10 -11.39
N SER A 50 38.32 -3.03 -12.13
CA SER A 50 39.18 -2.52 -13.21
C SER A 50 38.96 -1.03 -13.46
N SER A 51 39.95 -0.35 -14.04
CA SER A 51 39.83 1.07 -14.43
C SER A 51 38.68 1.30 -15.41
N ARG A 52 38.51 0.41 -16.40
CA ARG A 52 37.42 0.51 -17.37
C ARG A 52 36.04 0.42 -16.73
N LEU A 53 35.85 -0.50 -15.77
CA LEU A 53 34.58 -0.62 -15.05
C LEU A 53 34.33 0.58 -14.14
N ARG A 54 35.38 1.13 -13.52
CA ARG A 54 35.29 2.38 -12.77
C ARG A 54 34.81 3.52 -13.66
N ASP A 55 35.42 3.72 -14.81
CA ASP A 55 35.08 4.83 -15.71
C ASP A 55 33.62 4.75 -16.16
N VAL A 56 33.15 3.55 -16.53
CA VAL A 56 31.75 3.31 -16.89
C VAL A 56 30.82 3.56 -15.69
N ALA A 57 31.13 2.97 -14.54
CA ALA A 57 30.28 3.08 -13.35
C ALA A 57 30.18 4.53 -12.85
N LEU A 58 31.25 5.31 -12.91
CA LEU A 58 31.26 6.71 -12.49
C LEU A 58 30.57 7.64 -13.49
N ALA A 59 30.56 7.31 -14.78
CA ALA A 59 29.98 8.14 -15.83
C ALA A 59 28.47 7.90 -16.03
N ASP A 60 27.97 6.70 -15.71
CA ASP A 60 26.57 6.36 -15.92
C ASP A 60 25.67 6.77 -14.74
N ALA A 61 24.94 7.87 -14.92
CA ALA A 61 24.01 8.40 -13.93
C ALA A 61 22.89 7.42 -13.52
N SER A 62 22.50 6.50 -14.41
CA SER A 62 21.40 5.55 -14.18
C SER A 62 21.74 4.49 -13.14
N LEU A 63 23.03 4.28 -12.86
CA LEU A 63 23.48 3.41 -11.78
C LEU A 63 23.30 4.08 -10.40
N TRP A 64 23.40 5.41 -10.34
CA TRP A 64 23.40 6.16 -9.08
C TRP A 64 22.02 6.64 -8.64
N ASN A 65 21.05 6.71 -9.55
CA ASN A 65 19.74 7.28 -9.25
C ASN A 65 18.77 6.33 -8.52
N GLN A 66 19.07 5.01 -8.50
CA GLN A 66 18.25 3.99 -7.84
C GLN A 66 18.75 3.54 -6.46
N VAL A 67 20.01 3.85 -6.13
CA VAL A 67 20.69 3.30 -4.94
C VAL A 67 20.71 4.27 -3.74
N LEU A 68 19.92 5.34 -3.79
CA LEU A 68 19.91 6.36 -2.74
C LEU A 68 19.22 5.83 -1.48
N TYR A 69 20.03 5.52 -0.47
CA TYR A 69 19.62 5.14 0.88
C TYR A 69 20.32 6.03 1.91
N LEU A 70 19.57 6.55 2.89
CA LEU A 70 20.09 7.58 3.81
C LEU A 70 20.64 7.06 5.14
N ASN A 71 20.47 5.78 5.48
CA ASN A 71 20.97 5.28 6.76
C ASN A 71 22.43 4.85 6.64
N ASN A 72 23.23 5.13 7.68
CA ASN A 72 24.65 4.77 7.78
C ASN A 72 25.51 5.18 6.58
N ILE A 73 25.12 6.21 5.83
CA ILE A 73 25.88 6.69 4.68
C ILE A 73 26.78 7.86 5.06
N HIS A 74 28.05 7.80 4.65
CA HIS A 74 28.98 8.92 4.84
C HIS A 74 28.54 10.12 3.98
N PRO A 75 28.50 11.35 4.52
CA PRO A 75 28.03 12.53 3.78
C PRO A 75 28.75 12.73 2.44
N GLY A 76 30.08 12.59 2.41
CA GLY A 76 30.84 12.72 1.15
C GLY A 76 30.45 11.68 0.08
N PHE A 77 30.04 10.48 0.50
CA PHE A 77 29.56 9.47 -0.43
C PHE A 77 28.15 9.80 -0.92
N LEU A 78 27.25 10.20 -0.01
CA LEU A 78 25.91 10.69 -0.34
C LEU A 78 25.95 11.84 -1.35
N TYR A 79 26.81 12.83 -1.13
CA TYR A 79 27.03 13.94 -2.06
C TYR A 79 27.45 13.45 -3.44
N ALA A 80 28.37 12.48 -3.51
CA ALA A 80 28.82 11.92 -4.77
C ALA A 80 27.71 11.15 -5.51
N ILE A 81 26.85 10.41 -4.80
CA ILE A 81 25.67 9.75 -5.40
C ILE A 81 24.73 10.81 -5.97
N LEU A 82 24.36 11.81 -5.17
CA LEU A 82 23.45 12.89 -5.59
C LEU A 82 23.99 13.64 -6.81
N HIS A 83 25.29 13.97 -6.82
CA HIS A 83 25.94 14.63 -7.94
C HIS A 83 25.92 13.75 -9.20
N ARG A 84 26.35 12.48 -9.11
CA ARG A 84 26.43 11.56 -10.26
C ARG A 84 25.08 11.17 -10.84
N SER A 85 24.03 11.15 -10.04
CA SER A 85 22.67 10.87 -10.51
C SER A 85 22.09 11.98 -11.39
N THR A 86 22.69 13.17 -11.42
CA THR A 86 22.13 14.34 -12.12
C THR A 86 22.21 14.17 -13.64
N PRO A 87 21.12 14.45 -14.41
CA PRO A 87 19.85 15.06 -14.00
C PRO A 87 18.70 14.07 -13.75
N LEU A 88 18.96 12.77 -13.61
CA LEU A 88 17.93 11.75 -13.57
C LEU A 88 17.03 11.84 -12.33
N PRO A 89 15.77 11.35 -12.41
CA PRO A 89 14.91 11.21 -11.24
C PRO A 89 15.50 10.28 -10.20
N LEU A 90 15.23 10.57 -8.93
CA LEU A 90 15.77 9.87 -7.77
C LEU A 90 14.78 8.86 -7.20
N SER A 91 15.30 7.70 -6.83
CA SER A 91 14.62 6.73 -5.97
C SER A 91 15.20 6.84 -4.56
N LEU A 92 14.48 7.51 -3.68
CA LEU A 92 14.90 7.75 -2.30
C LEU A 92 14.28 6.70 -1.37
N ALA A 93 15.11 6.03 -0.57
CA ALA A 93 14.65 5.22 0.55
C ALA A 93 15.38 5.56 1.84
N PHE A 94 14.72 5.45 2.98
CA PHE A 94 15.37 5.52 4.29
C PHE A 94 14.51 4.93 5.39
N THR A 95 15.16 4.62 6.50
CA THR A 95 14.52 4.29 7.78
C THR A 95 14.68 5.48 8.72
N GLU A 96 13.61 6.00 9.28
CA GLU A 96 13.68 7.02 10.33
C GLU A 96 14.01 6.35 11.67
N ASP A 97 15.30 6.35 12.01
CA ASP A 97 15.90 5.80 13.22
C ASP A 97 17.21 6.53 13.56
N ASP A 98 17.93 6.06 14.58
CA ASP A 98 19.19 6.65 15.06
C ASP A 98 20.35 6.54 14.06
N THR A 99 20.19 5.77 12.98
CA THR A 99 21.21 5.57 11.95
C THR A 99 21.03 6.47 10.73
N LEU A 100 19.94 7.23 10.69
CA LEU A 100 19.63 8.14 9.61
C LEU A 100 20.66 9.28 9.53
N THR A 101 21.18 9.55 8.33
CA THR A 101 22.07 10.69 8.10
C THR A 101 21.37 12.01 8.47
N ASN A 102 22.03 12.79 9.33
CA ASN A 102 21.55 14.08 9.79
C ASN A 102 22.42 15.24 9.27
N GLY A 103 22.06 16.47 9.63
CA GLY A 103 22.84 17.67 9.30
C GLY A 103 22.96 17.94 7.80
N GLN A 104 24.19 18.16 7.32
CA GLN A 104 24.45 18.54 5.92
C GLN A 104 23.98 17.49 4.91
N GLY A 105 24.11 16.20 5.23
CA GLY A 105 23.67 15.13 4.34
C GLY A 105 22.17 15.19 4.06
N LEU A 106 21.37 15.38 5.10
CA LEU A 106 19.92 15.58 4.98
C LEU A 106 19.60 16.85 4.19
N GLN A 107 20.29 17.97 4.43
CA GLN A 107 20.09 19.21 3.68
C GLN A 107 20.32 19.03 2.17
N TRP A 108 21.32 18.26 1.76
CA TRP A 108 21.55 17.97 0.35
C TRP A 108 20.40 17.18 -0.28
N VAL A 109 19.86 16.20 0.44
CA VAL A 109 18.71 15.40 -0.03
C VAL A 109 17.47 16.28 -0.16
N LEU A 110 17.19 17.11 0.85
CA LEU A 110 16.08 18.07 0.81
C LEU A 110 16.19 19.01 -0.40
N GLY A 111 17.41 19.48 -0.72
CA GLY A 111 17.67 20.31 -1.89
C GLY A 111 17.45 19.61 -3.24
N GLN A 112 17.34 18.28 -3.27
CA GLN A 112 17.09 17.48 -4.47
C GLN A 112 15.68 16.87 -4.49
N PHE A 113 14.81 17.19 -3.51
CA PHE A 113 13.54 16.50 -3.35
C PHE A 113 12.59 16.66 -4.54
N SER A 114 12.69 17.76 -5.29
CA SER A 114 11.92 17.98 -6.53
C SER A 114 12.19 16.96 -7.63
N ARG A 115 13.30 16.21 -7.53
CA ARG A 115 13.68 15.14 -8.46
C ARG A 115 13.26 13.75 -7.98
N VAL A 116 12.62 13.62 -6.81
CA VAL A 116 12.23 12.31 -6.28
C VAL A 116 11.04 11.76 -7.05
N GLU A 117 11.23 10.61 -7.70
CA GLU A 117 10.18 9.87 -8.42
C GLU A 117 9.63 8.72 -7.57
N TYR A 118 10.48 8.12 -6.72
CA TYR A 118 10.09 7.05 -5.80
C TYR A 118 10.55 7.39 -4.39
N LEU A 119 9.63 7.32 -3.44
CA LEU A 119 9.89 7.57 -2.02
C LEU A 119 9.47 6.34 -1.20
N HIS A 120 10.40 5.78 -0.45
CA HIS A 120 10.13 4.70 0.52
C HIS A 120 10.66 5.10 1.88
N ILE A 121 9.78 5.26 2.85
CA ILE A 121 10.12 5.60 4.23
C ILE A 121 9.65 4.48 5.15
N ASP A 122 10.58 3.89 5.87
CA ASP A 122 10.28 3.04 7.02
C ASP A 122 10.50 3.87 8.30
N VAL A 123 9.70 3.69 9.34
CA VAL A 123 9.80 4.44 10.60
C VAL A 123 9.89 3.46 11.76
N ALA A 124 11.02 3.45 12.46
CA ALA A 124 11.25 2.53 13.57
C ALA A 124 10.22 2.72 14.69
N GLU A 125 9.91 1.65 15.42
CA GLU A 125 8.80 1.59 16.38
C GLU A 125 8.82 2.70 17.44
N GLN A 126 10.00 3.11 17.89
CA GLN A 126 10.21 4.12 18.94
C GLN A 126 10.31 5.56 18.42
N VAL A 127 10.09 5.79 17.11
CA VAL A 127 10.34 7.08 16.45
C VAL A 127 9.03 7.70 15.99
N GLU A 128 8.75 8.95 16.35
CA GLU A 128 7.48 9.64 16.06
C GLU A 128 7.18 9.88 14.57
N GLY A 129 8.18 9.80 13.69
CA GLY A 129 8.00 10.05 12.26
C GLY A 129 8.05 11.53 11.88
N ALA A 130 8.80 12.35 12.62
CA ALA A 130 8.87 13.79 12.39
C ALA A 130 9.52 14.12 11.03
N LEU A 131 10.57 13.40 10.64
CA LEU A 131 11.20 13.58 9.32
C LEU A 131 10.30 13.04 8.21
N THR A 132 9.60 11.94 8.44
CA THR A 132 8.57 11.43 7.54
C THR A 132 7.54 12.51 7.25
N LYS A 133 6.95 13.13 8.29
CA LYS A 133 6.01 14.25 8.13
C LYS A 133 6.63 15.44 7.40
N LEU A 134 7.90 15.75 7.65
CA LEU A 134 8.63 16.81 6.93
C LEU A 134 8.72 16.51 5.43
N PHE A 135 9.21 15.34 5.03
CA PHE A 135 9.32 14.96 3.61
C PHE A 135 7.95 14.93 2.93
N LEU A 136 6.93 14.42 3.62
CA LEU A 136 5.56 14.41 3.14
C LEU A 136 4.92 15.81 3.09
N SER A 137 5.53 16.84 3.68
CA SER A 137 5.09 18.25 3.53
C SER A 137 5.77 18.97 2.36
N MET A 138 6.74 18.35 1.68
CA MET A 138 7.48 18.99 0.60
C MET A 138 6.81 18.78 -0.75
N ALA A 139 6.92 19.75 -1.65
CA ALA A 139 6.46 19.60 -3.03
C ALA A 139 7.25 18.50 -3.75
N ALA A 140 6.54 17.59 -4.41
CA ALA A 140 7.10 16.41 -5.06
C ALA A 140 6.56 16.27 -6.50
N PRO A 141 6.91 17.19 -7.42
CA PRO A 141 6.21 17.38 -8.69
C PRO A 141 6.27 16.16 -9.64
N ILE A 142 7.31 15.34 -9.53
CA ILE A 142 7.49 14.14 -10.38
C ILE A 142 7.35 12.82 -9.60
N LEU A 143 6.92 12.87 -8.34
CA LEU A 143 6.75 11.70 -7.51
C LEU A 143 5.66 10.80 -8.08
N ARG A 144 6.00 9.54 -8.34
CA ARG A 144 5.07 8.53 -8.87
C ARG A 144 4.65 7.52 -7.81
N GLN A 145 5.57 7.13 -6.92
CA GLN A 145 5.29 6.13 -5.90
C GLN A 145 5.75 6.61 -4.52
N CYS A 146 4.88 6.47 -3.54
CA CYS A 146 5.17 6.73 -2.15
C CYS A 146 4.80 5.52 -1.29
N VAL A 147 5.75 5.03 -0.52
CA VAL A 147 5.59 3.96 0.46
C VAL A 147 5.98 4.50 1.82
N VAL A 148 5.10 4.39 2.81
CA VAL A 148 5.38 4.80 4.19
C VAL A 148 4.97 3.68 5.12
N ARG A 149 5.90 3.23 5.98
CA ARG A 149 5.67 2.11 6.90
C ARG A 149 6.10 2.46 8.30
N PHE A 150 5.19 2.35 9.25
CA PHE A 150 5.50 2.47 10.67
C PHE A 150 5.67 1.07 11.26
N HIS A 151 6.81 0.78 11.87
CA HIS A 151 7.00 -0.47 12.60
C HIS A 151 6.26 -0.42 13.96
N GLY A 152 5.91 -1.60 14.48
CA GLY A 152 5.16 -1.77 15.74
C GLY A 152 3.65 -1.73 15.58
N GLU A 153 2.92 -1.81 16.71
CA GLU A 153 1.45 -1.87 16.76
C GLU A 153 0.76 -0.49 16.82
N ARG A 154 1.33 0.51 16.15
CA ARG A 154 0.79 1.89 16.13
C ARG A 154 0.06 2.20 14.83
N ASN A 155 -0.78 3.22 14.86
CA ASN A 155 -1.40 3.76 13.64
C ASN A 155 -1.30 5.28 13.63
N VAL A 156 -0.47 5.83 12.74
CA VAL A 156 -0.09 7.25 12.75
C VAL A 156 -0.79 8.02 11.65
N CYS A 157 -1.41 9.16 12.00
CA CYS A 157 -1.94 10.11 11.03
C CYS A 157 -0.80 10.92 10.40
N LEU A 158 -0.66 10.88 9.07
CA LEU A 158 0.43 11.56 8.37
C LEU A 158 0.12 13.02 8.02
N ASN A 159 -1.16 13.41 8.04
CA ASN A 159 -1.63 14.71 7.55
C ASN A 159 -2.60 15.39 8.54
N ASP A 160 -2.33 15.23 9.84
CA ASP A 160 -3.10 15.85 10.94
C ASP A 160 -3.19 17.39 10.83
N SER A 161 -2.15 18.03 10.29
CA SER A 161 -2.00 19.49 10.28
C SER A 161 -1.40 20.04 8.99
N THR A 162 -0.96 19.18 8.08
CA THR A 162 -0.34 19.56 6.80
C THR A 162 -0.99 18.83 5.64
N ARG A 163 -0.86 19.40 4.44
CA ARG A 163 -1.31 18.75 3.21
C ARG A 163 -0.23 17.84 2.67
N LEU A 164 -0.63 16.64 2.23
CA LEU A 164 0.28 15.69 1.62
C LEU A 164 0.93 16.32 0.37
N PHE A 165 2.26 16.35 0.37
CA PHE A 165 3.14 17.00 -0.60
C PHE A 165 2.80 18.45 -0.91
N ASN A 166 2.21 19.19 0.03
CA ASN A 166 1.65 20.52 -0.20
C ASN A 166 0.69 20.58 -1.42
N ASN A 167 -0.05 19.50 -1.68
CA ASN A 167 -0.88 19.31 -2.88
C ASN A 167 -0.10 19.40 -4.21
N ASN A 168 1.22 19.22 -4.20
CA ASN A 168 2.05 19.28 -5.39
C ASN A 168 2.76 17.94 -5.64
N ALA A 169 1.96 16.91 -5.90
CA ALA A 169 2.41 15.62 -6.41
C ALA A 169 1.50 15.15 -7.56
N PRO A 170 1.43 15.88 -8.68
CA PRO A 170 0.49 15.62 -9.78
C PRO A 170 0.77 14.29 -10.49
N ALA A 171 1.99 13.76 -10.40
CA ALA A 171 2.39 12.50 -11.00
C ALA A 171 2.17 11.28 -10.08
N LEU A 172 1.64 11.47 -8.86
CA LEU A 172 1.51 10.41 -7.87
C LEU A 172 0.49 9.37 -8.34
N ASP A 173 0.98 8.16 -8.58
CA ASP A 173 0.25 7.04 -9.15
C ASP A 173 0.00 5.93 -8.12
N SER A 174 0.94 5.74 -7.19
CA SER A 174 0.84 4.71 -6.14
C SER A 174 1.12 5.28 -4.76
N LEU A 175 0.24 4.98 -3.81
CA LEU A 175 0.40 5.31 -2.40
C LEU A 175 0.17 4.06 -1.54
N ASP A 176 1.19 3.63 -0.80
CA ASP A 176 1.16 2.47 0.09
C ASP A 176 1.51 2.88 1.52
N LEU A 177 0.54 2.73 2.43
CA LEU A 177 0.61 3.11 3.83
C LEU A 177 0.48 1.87 4.70
N LEU A 178 1.45 1.65 5.59
CA LEU A 178 1.47 0.57 6.57
C LEU A 178 1.58 1.14 7.98
N ASN A 179 0.64 0.78 8.86
CA ASN A 179 0.53 1.27 10.23
C ASN A 179 0.47 2.81 10.31
N CYS A 180 -0.06 3.42 9.25
CA CYS A 180 -0.30 4.83 9.14
C CYS A 180 -1.44 5.08 8.16
N TYR A 181 -1.99 6.29 8.22
CA TYR A 181 -3.11 6.68 7.39
C TYR A 181 -3.06 8.17 7.08
N ILE A 182 -3.85 8.56 6.09
CA ILE A 182 -4.14 9.95 5.77
C ILE A 182 -5.62 10.21 6.01
N LEU A 183 -5.97 11.41 6.43
CA LEU A 183 -7.33 11.91 6.42
C LEU A 183 -7.67 12.46 5.04
N PRO A 184 -8.94 12.39 4.62
CA PRO A 184 -9.40 13.14 3.47
C PRO A 184 -9.12 14.62 3.72
N GLN A 185 -8.56 15.29 2.75
CA GLN A 185 -8.47 16.73 2.73
C GLN A 185 -9.09 17.18 1.42
N HIS A 186 -9.62 18.41 1.35
CA HIS A 186 -10.11 19.00 0.09
C HIS A 186 -8.93 19.21 -0.89
N GLN A 187 -8.34 18.13 -1.39
CA GLN A 187 -7.26 18.16 -2.37
C GLN A 187 -7.86 18.05 -3.77
N SER A 188 -7.11 18.58 -4.72
CA SER A 188 -7.35 18.33 -6.13
C SER A 188 -7.31 16.82 -6.41
N PRO A 189 -8.19 16.30 -7.28
CA PRO A 189 -8.18 14.89 -7.65
C PRO A 189 -6.79 14.50 -8.15
N SER A 190 -6.17 13.53 -7.48
CA SER A 190 -4.93 12.91 -7.94
C SER A 190 -5.26 11.80 -8.94
N ASN A 191 -4.41 11.59 -9.94
CA ASN A 191 -4.49 10.44 -10.84
C ASN A 191 -3.95 9.17 -10.18
N LEU A 192 -4.41 8.87 -8.96
CA LEU A 192 -3.91 7.77 -8.17
C LEU A 192 -4.47 6.45 -8.71
N SER A 193 -3.61 5.59 -9.24
CA SER A 193 -3.98 4.26 -9.75
C SER A 193 -4.03 3.21 -8.65
N ILE A 194 -3.10 3.26 -7.69
CA ILE A 194 -3.00 2.27 -6.61
C ILE A 194 -3.05 2.97 -5.25
N PHE A 195 -3.97 2.53 -4.42
CA PHE A 195 -4.13 3.00 -3.05
C PHE A 195 -4.13 1.83 -2.07
N SER A 196 -3.17 1.79 -1.17
CA SER A 196 -3.06 0.79 -0.12
C SER A 196 -2.95 1.43 1.25
N VAL A 197 -3.83 1.02 2.17
CA VAL A 197 -3.75 1.36 3.59
C VAL A 197 -3.91 0.08 4.38
N ARG A 198 -2.94 -0.19 5.25
CA ARG A 198 -2.85 -1.46 5.98
C ARG A 198 -2.43 -1.19 7.41
N TYR A 199 -3.00 -1.92 8.34
CA TYR A 199 -2.57 -1.97 9.73
C TYR A 199 -2.38 -3.44 10.11
N LEU A 200 -1.22 -3.75 10.69
CA LEU A 200 -0.81 -5.12 11.04
C LEU A 200 -1.01 -5.44 12.52
N GLY A 201 -1.79 -4.64 13.26
CA GLY A 201 -2.11 -4.96 14.64
C GLY A 201 -2.87 -6.28 14.75
N ALA A 202 -2.58 -7.04 15.81
CA ALA A 202 -3.13 -8.39 16.01
C ALA A 202 -4.66 -8.44 16.20
N LYS A 203 -5.29 -7.31 16.57
CA LYS A 203 -6.72 -7.25 16.85
C LYS A 203 -7.48 -6.63 15.67
N PRO A 204 -8.63 -7.21 15.27
CA PRO A 204 -9.55 -6.53 14.37
C PRO A 204 -9.98 -5.18 14.96
N ILE A 205 -10.05 -4.15 14.12
CA ILE A 205 -10.55 -2.84 14.53
C ILE A 205 -12.07 -2.87 14.69
N GLU A 206 -12.51 -2.36 15.84
CA GLU A 206 -13.91 -2.22 16.22
C GLU A 206 -14.21 -0.77 16.69
N ALA A 207 -15.48 -0.45 16.88
CA ALA A 207 -15.89 0.84 17.43
C ALA A 207 -15.26 1.08 18.81
N GLY A 208 -14.72 2.27 19.04
CA GLY A 208 -14.06 2.63 20.30
C GLY A 208 -12.62 2.12 20.45
N HIS A 209 -11.98 1.66 19.36
CA HIS A 209 -10.56 1.33 19.39
C HIS A 209 -9.72 2.52 19.90
N PRO A 210 -8.71 2.30 20.78
CA PRO A 210 -7.95 3.39 21.39
C PRO A 210 -7.10 4.21 20.41
N LEU A 211 -6.70 3.59 19.29
CA LEU A 211 -5.95 4.24 18.22
C LEU A 211 -6.89 4.89 17.20
N PRO A 212 -6.52 6.04 16.64
CA PRO A 212 -7.32 6.70 15.61
C PRO A 212 -7.09 6.02 14.25
N PHE A 213 -8.15 5.91 13.45
CA PHE A 213 -8.12 5.35 12.09
C PHE A 213 -9.04 6.12 11.15
N THR A 214 -8.95 5.80 9.88
CA THR A 214 -9.92 6.22 8.88
C THR A 214 -11.28 5.59 9.20
N SER A 215 -12.34 6.40 9.21
CA SER A 215 -13.72 5.91 9.32
C SER A 215 -14.29 5.59 7.94
N ILE A 216 -15.36 4.81 7.87
CA ILE A 216 -16.08 4.60 6.59
C ILE A 216 -16.62 5.91 6.02
N ARG A 217 -16.99 6.89 6.86
CA ARG A 217 -17.39 8.22 6.40
C ARG A 217 -16.24 8.93 5.66
N ASN A 218 -15.02 8.79 6.15
CA ASN A 218 -13.84 9.35 5.50
C ASN A 218 -13.61 8.74 4.11
N CYS A 219 -13.99 7.48 3.89
CA CYS A 219 -13.90 6.87 2.55
C CYS A 219 -14.80 7.58 1.52
N VAL A 220 -15.95 8.14 1.94
CA VAL A 220 -16.83 8.91 1.05
C VAL A 220 -16.14 10.20 0.59
N GLU A 221 -15.43 10.86 1.51
CA GLU A 221 -14.64 12.06 1.17
C GLU A 221 -13.46 11.74 0.25
N TRP A 222 -13.03 10.47 0.18
CA TRP A 222 -12.03 10.01 -0.78
C TRP A 222 -12.55 9.75 -2.18
N GLN A 223 -13.86 9.84 -2.43
CA GLN A 223 -14.45 9.55 -3.74
C GLN A 223 -13.75 10.30 -4.89
N GLY A 224 -13.32 11.55 -4.67
CA GLY A 224 -12.59 12.34 -5.66
C GLY A 224 -11.21 11.78 -6.03
N TYR A 225 -10.56 11.04 -5.11
CA TYR A 225 -9.28 10.37 -5.37
C TYR A 225 -9.45 9.06 -6.12
N PHE A 226 -10.60 8.41 -5.95
CA PHE A 226 -10.83 7.06 -6.44
C PHE A 226 -11.35 6.97 -7.87
N GLN A 227 -11.64 8.10 -8.50
CA GLN A 227 -12.17 8.15 -9.86
C GLN A 227 -11.31 7.35 -10.87
N PHE A 228 -9.99 7.42 -10.74
CA PHE A 228 -9.03 6.76 -11.62
C PHE A 228 -8.33 5.55 -10.99
N THR A 229 -8.67 5.22 -9.75
CA THR A 229 -8.00 4.15 -9.02
C THR A 229 -8.36 2.78 -9.59
N THR A 230 -7.34 2.02 -9.95
CA THR A 230 -7.44 0.67 -10.51
C THR A 230 -7.23 -0.40 -9.44
N GLY A 231 -6.50 -0.10 -8.36
CA GLY A 231 -6.22 -1.02 -7.27
C GLY A 231 -6.45 -0.39 -5.90
N ILE A 232 -7.29 -1.01 -5.07
CA ILE A 232 -7.51 -0.62 -3.68
C ILE A 232 -7.19 -1.80 -2.75
N ILE A 233 -6.39 -1.54 -1.72
CA ILE A 233 -6.09 -2.49 -0.65
C ILE A 233 -6.38 -1.84 0.70
N LEU A 234 -7.34 -2.37 1.43
CA LEU A 234 -7.75 -1.90 2.76
C LEU A 234 -7.60 -3.06 3.74
N SER A 235 -6.62 -3.02 4.62
CA SER A 235 -6.34 -4.12 5.55
C SER A 235 -6.37 -3.63 6.99
N ASN A 236 -7.36 -4.10 7.74
CA ASN A 236 -7.60 -3.83 9.14
C ASN A 236 -7.39 -2.35 9.51
N CYS A 237 -7.81 -1.40 8.67
CA CYS A 237 -7.44 0.01 8.80
C CYS A 237 -8.63 0.97 8.90
N ILE A 238 -9.84 0.41 9.06
CA ILE A 238 -11.10 1.15 9.02
C ILE A 238 -11.89 0.86 10.29
N VAL A 239 -12.39 1.93 10.92
CA VAL A 239 -13.34 1.83 12.04
C VAL A 239 -14.77 1.85 11.48
N PRO A 240 -15.67 1.00 11.99
CA PRO A 240 -17.07 1.00 11.57
C PRO A 240 -17.75 2.34 11.90
N ALA A 241 -18.68 2.77 11.05
CA ALA A 241 -19.56 3.90 11.36
C ALA A 241 -20.62 3.47 12.39
N ASP A 242 -21.03 4.42 13.25
CA ASP A 242 -22.14 4.20 14.18
C ASP A 242 -23.43 3.82 13.44
N THR A 243 -24.30 3.03 14.06
CA THR A 243 -25.48 2.45 13.39
C THR A 243 -26.45 3.49 12.83
N ALA A 244 -26.62 4.63 13.52
CA ALA A 244 -27.44 5.74 13.03
C ALA A 244 -26.83 6.41 11.79
N ASP A 245 -25.50 6.51 11.76
CA ASP A 245 -24.75 7.12 10.66
C ASP A 245 -24.59 6.18 9.47
N ALA A 246 -24.57 4.87 9.71
CA ALA A 246 -24.44 3.85 8.67
C ALA A 246 -25.60 3.91 7.66
N ALA A 247 -26.80 4.32 8.08
CA ALA A 247 -27.96 4.50 7.21
C ALA A 247 -27.85 5.71 6.27
N LEU A 248 -26.94 6.65 6.58
CA LEU A 248 -26.73 7.89 5.81
C LEU A 248 -25.51 7.82 4.89
N LEU A 249 -24.84 6.67 4.82
CA LEU A 249 -23.65 6.52 3.98
C LEU A 249 -24.03 6.58 2.50
N ILE A 250 -23.38 7.50 1.79
CA ILE A 250 -23.53 7.69 0.34
C ILE A 250 -22.68 6.64 -0.38
N GLU A 251 -23.18 6.10 -1.48
CA GLU A 251 -22.44 5.17 -2.32
C GLU A 251 -21.17 5.80 -2.91
N ILE A 252 -20.07 5.05 -2.93
CA ILE A 252 -18.79 5.46 -3.49
C ILE A 252 -18.63 4.74 -4.83
N GLU A 253 -18.66 5.50 -5.91
CA GLU A 253 -18.42 5.00 -7.26
C GLU A 253 -16.92 4.86 -7.54
N LEU A 254 -16.51 3.66 -7.97
CA LEU A 254 -15.12 3.28 -8.29
C LEU A 254 -15.03 2.78 -9.74
N PRO A 255 -15.31 3.63 -10.75
CA PRO A 255 -15.58 3.19 -12.12
C PRO A 255 -14.39 2.53 -12.81
N SER A 256 -13.17 2.85 -12.38
CA SER A 256 -11.90 2.36 -12.98
C SER A 256 -11.32 1.13 -12.25
N LEU A 257 -11.99 0.64 -11.21
CA LEU A 257 -11.41 -0.35 -10.31
C LEU A 257 -11.29 -1.72 -10.98
N GLN A 258 -10.06 -2.27 -10.94
CA GLN A 258 -9.70 -3.57 -11.49
C GLN A 258 -9.43 -4.59 -10.39
N SER A 259 -8.95 -4.15 -9.22
CA SER A 259 -8.62 -5.01 -8.09
C SER A 259 -9.04 -4.36 -6.76
N LEU A 260 -9.77 -5.10 -5.94
CA LEU A 260 -10.19 -4.72 -4.59
C LEU A 260 -9.77 -5.80 -3.60
N MET A 261 -8.96 -5.45 -2.62
CA MET A 261 -8.59 -6.31 -1.51
C MET A 261 -9.04 -5.68 -0.20
N ILE A 262 -9.86 -6.40 0.56
CA ILE A 262 -10.36 -5.97 1.87
C ILE A 262 -9.98 -7.03 2.88
N ALA A 263 -9.40 -6.61 4.00
CA ALA A 263 -9.33 -7.40 5.21
C ALA A 263 -9.91 -6.56 6.36
N ALA A 264 -10.99 -6.97 7.00
CA ALA A 264 -11.63 -6.18 8.06
C ALA A 264 -12.53 -7.03 8.96
N SER A 265 -13.00 -6.44 10.07
CA SER A 265 -14.02 -7.07 10.92
C SER A 265 -15.34 -7.25 10.16
N PRO A 266 -16.21 -8.20 10.56
CA PRO A 266 -17.47 -8.47 9.86
C PRO A 266 -18.35 -7.22 9.67
N THR A 267 -18.45 -6.38 10.70
CA THR A 267 -19.24 -5.14 10.66
C THR A 267 -18.71 -4.16 9.62
N VAL A 268 -17.39 -3.99 9.52
CA VAL A 268 -16.77 -3.11 8.52
C VAL A 268 -16.97 -3.67 7.12
N CYS A 269 -16.81 -4.98 6.93
CA CYS A 269 -17.08 -5.64 5.66
C CYS A 269 -18.53 -5.41 5.20
N GLU A 270 -19.51 -5.58 6.08
CA GLU A 270 -20.93 -5.34 5.77
C GLU A 270 -21.19 -3.89 5.33
N GLN A 271 -20.63 -2.92 6.05
CA GLN A 271 -20.80 -1.50 5.71
C GLN A 271 -20.08 -1.13 4.40
N LEU A 272 -18.87 -1.64 4.17
CA LEU A 272 -18.15 -1.43 2.90
C LEU A 272 -18.90 -2.04 1.71
N ALA A 273 -19.46 -3.24 1.84
CA ALA A 273 -20.23 -3.87 0.77
C ALA A 273 -21.46 -3.04 0.35
N ARG A 274 -22.08 -2.33 1.30
CA ARG A 274 -23.21 -1.43 1.02
C ARG A 274 -22.80 -0.17 0.30
N VAL A 275 -21.61 0.35 0.58
CA VAL A 275 -21.16 1.66 0.11
C VAL A 275 -20.38 1.59 -1.19
N LEU A 276 -19.53 0.58 -1.37
CA LEU A 276 -18.66 0.50 -2.54
C LEU A 276 -19.44 0.06 -3.78
N ARG A 277 -19.23 0.77 -4.89
CA ARG A 277 -19.75 0.42 -6.22
C ARG A 277 -18.59 0.31 -7.20
N TYR A 278 -18.39 -0.87 -7.76
CA TYR A 278 -17.27 -1.17 -8.65
C TYR A 278 -17.73 -1.99 -9.87
N PRO A 279 -16.98 -1.99 -10.98
CA PRO A 279 -17.32 -2.76 -12.17
C PRO A 279 -17.35 -4.26 -11.93
N ALA A 280 -18.21 -4.99 -12.65
CA ALA A 280 -18.35 -6.45 -12.54
C ALA A 280 -17.09 -7.23 -12.94
N GLN A 281 -16.16 -6.61 -13.68
CA GLN A 281 -14.86 -7.20 -14.01
C GLN A 281 -13.81 -7.04 -12.91
N CYS A 282 -14.12 -6.34 -11.81
CA CYS A 282 -13.20 -6.12 -10.71
C CYS A 282 -12.85 -7.43 -10.00
N GLY A 283 -11.57 -7.72 -9.81
CA GLY A 283 -11.11 -8.82 -8.97
C GLY A 283 -11.26 -8.45 -7.50
N VAL A 284 -12.19 -9.09 -6.79
CA VAL A 284 -12.44 -8.84 -5.37
C VAL A 284 -11.87 -9.98 -4.50
N SER A 285 -11.13 -9.61 -3.45
CA SER A 285 -10.63 -10.51 -2.41
C SER A 285 -11.02 -9.96 -1.03
N VAL A 286 -11.80 -10.73 -0.27
CA VAL A 286 -12.28 -10.32 1.07
C VAL A 286 -11.80 -11.31 2.13
N ASN A 287 -11.05 -10.82 3.10
CA ASN A 287 -10.55 -11.55 4.26
C ASN A 287 -11.28 -11.04 5.52
N VAL A 288 -12.32 -11.73 5.96
CA VAL A 288 -13.06 -11.31 7.15
C VAL A 288 -12.30 -11.74 8.40
N LEU A 289 -11.88 -10.76 9.20
CA LEU A 289 -11.03 -10.95 10.37
C LEU A 289 -11.89 -11.40 11.56
N LEU A 290 -11.58 -12.58 12.09
CA LEU A 290 -12.25 -13.12 13.27
C LEU A 290 -11.75 -12.45 14.56
N PRO A 291 -12.58 -12.39 15.60
CA PRO A 291 -12.21 -11.82 16.89
C PRO A 291 -10.94 -12.45 17.47
N TYR A 292 -10.01 -11.62 17.90
CA TYR A 292 -8.77 -12.06 18.55
C TYR A 292 -8.93 -12.11 20.08
N GLY A 293 -8.35 -13.14 20.72
CA GLY A 293 -8.30 -13.24 22.18
C GLY A 293 -9.57 -13.78 22.85
N ARG A 294 -10.53 -14.30 22.08
CA ARG A 294 -11.68 -15.07 22.60
C ARG A 294 -11.92 -16.35 21.80
N PRO A 295 -12.58 -17.37 22.38
CA PRO A 295 -13.02 -18.53 21.62
C PRO A 295 -13.91 -18.12 20.44
N ILE A 296 -13.70 -18.76 19.30
CA ILE A 296 -14.49 -18.58 18.08
C ILE A 296 -15.67 -19.56 18.14
N PHE A 297 -16.89 -19.04 17.99
CA PHE A 297 -18.12 -19.83 17.96
C PHE A 297 -18.66 -19.98 16.54
N SER A 298 -19.56 -20.94 16.30
CA SER A 298 -20.23 -21.12 15.00
C SER A 298 -20.85 -19.82 14.49
N GLN A 299 -21.47 -19.06 15.40
CA GLN A 299 -22.09 -17.78 15.07
C GLN A 299 -21.09 -16.74 14.54
N ASP A 300 -19.85 -16.72 15.03
CA ASP A 300 -18.83 -15.78 14.52
C ASP A 300 -18.45 -16.12 13.07
N VAL A 301 -18.36 -17.41 12.75
CA VAL A 301 -18.08 -17.90 11.40
C VAL A 301 -19.26 -17.60 10.47
N GLU A 302 -20.50 -17.81 10.93
CA GLU A 302 -21.72 -17.51 10.17
C GLU A 302 -21.84 -16.02 9.85
N VAL A 303 -21.63 -15.14 10.84
CA VAL A 303 -21.64 -13.68 10.66
C VAL A 303 -20.54 -13.25 9.70
N SER A 304 -19.34 -13.82 9.83
CA SER A 304 -18.21 -13.49 8.96
C SER A 304 -18.44 -13.94 7.52
N ALA A 305 -18.98 -15.14 7.33
CA ALA A 305 -19.34 -15.66 6.02
C ALA A 305 -20.44 -14.80 5.38
N ALA A 306 -21.48 -14.45 6.14
CA ALA A 306 -22.56 -13.57 5.67
C ALA A 306 -22.01 -12.20 5.22
N ALA A 307 -21.13 -11.58 6.02
CA ALA A 307 -20.51 -10.29 5.69
C ALA A 307 -19.66 -10.37 4.42
N GLY A 308 -18.84 -11.42 4.25
CA GLY A 308 -18.04 -11.63 3.05
C GLY A 308 -18.89 -11.87 1.80
N CYS A 309 -20.01 -12.59 1.93
CA CYS A 309 -20.92 -12.88 0.82
C CYS A 309 -21.61 -11.63 0.24
N LEU A 310 -21.69 -10.52 0.99
CA LEU A 310 -22.27 -9.27 0.50
C LEU A 310 -21.49 -8.63 -0.66
N PHE A 311 -20.23 -9.01 -0.85
CA PHE A 311 -19.41 -8.55 -1.98
C PHE A 311 -19.63 -9.34 -3.27
N ILE A 312 -20.36 -10.47 -3.20
CA ILE A 312 -20.67 -11.32 -4.35
C ILE A 312 -21.84 -10.68 -5.10
N LEU A 313 -21.61 -10.20 -6.32
CA LEU A 313 -22.68 -9.64 -7.13
C LEU A 313 -23.68 -10.74 -7.55
N PRO A 314 -24.98 -10.43 -7.77
CA PRO A 314 -26.01 -11.43 -8.09
C PRO A 314 -25.73 -12.33 -9.30
N HIS A 315 -24.80 -11.94 -10.17
CA HIS A 315 -24.44 -12.64 -11.40
C HIS A 315 -23.02 -13.25 -11.36
N GLU A 316 -22.33 -13.18 -10.24
CA GLU A 316 -20.98 -13.71 -10.09
C GLU A 316 -20.97 -15.15 -9.56
N VAL A 317 -20.02 -15.93 -10.08
CA VAL A 317 -19.77 -17.29 -9.60
C VAL A 317 -18.72 -17.21 -8.50
N PHE A 318 -19.15 -17.46 -7.27
CA PHE A 318 -18.25 -17.65 -6.14
C PHE A 318 -17.23 -18.76 -6.42
N LYS A 319 -15.94 -18.43 -6.37
CA LYS A 319 -14.87 -19.35 -6.79
C LYS A 319 -14.35 -20.23 -5.65
N ARG A 320 -14.03 -19.63 -4.50
CA ARG A 320 -13.34 -20.31 -3.41
C ARG A 320 -13.48 -19.53 -2.10
N CYS A 321 -13.58 -20.27 -1.00
CA CYS A 321 -13.37 -19.77 0.35
C CYS A 321 -12.48 -20.76 1.10
N TRP A 322 -11.64 -20.24 1.97
CA TRP A 322 -10.80 -21.01 2.86
C TRP A 322 -10.82 -20.35 4.24
N LEU A 323 -10.67 -21.16 5.28
CA LEU A 323 -10.32 -20.69 6.61
C LEU A 323 -8.80 -20.81 6.72
N THR A 324 -8.12 -19.70 7.02
CA THR A 324 -6.68 -19.68 7.29
C THR A 324 -6.45 -19.35 8.76
N ALA A 325 -5.58 -20.13 9.41
CA ALA A 325 -4.96 -19.69 10.65
C ALA A 325 -3.76 -18.83 10.24
N GLU A 326 -3.79 -17.55 10.61
CA GLU A 326 -2.61 -16.68 10.60
C GLU A 326 -1.81 -16.84 11.89
#